data_AF-A0A924A363-F1
#
_entry.id   AF-A0A924A363-F1
#
_cell.length_a   1.000
_cell.length_b   1.000
_cell.length_c   1.000
_cell.angle_alpha   90.00
_cell.angle_beta   90.00
_cell.angle_gamma   90.00
#
_symmetry.space_group_name_H-M   'P 1'
#
loop_
_entity.id
_entity.type
_entity.pdbx_description
1 polymer ?
#
loop_
_entity_poly.entity_id
_entity_poly.type
_entity_poly.pdbx_seq_one_letter_code
_entity_poly.pdbx_strand_id
1 'polypeptide(L)'
;NRGYYITPHFIKSVGDDNLIPKKYVTKHYVGVDEKYFPPVIQGMKDAVNSSWGTATLSQIPNILMCGKTGTVQNPHGKNHSVFIGFAPEKNPKIAIAVIVENAGYGSTYAAPIASYLVEKYLTGEVSGSRKQEVEWMKSKNLLPDLEIKKLSKADSLALQTKRALKHTKDSLKIVVANAAVDSAMQHASSIFKLK
;
A
#
# COMPACT_ATOMS: atom_id res chain seq x y z
N ASN A 1 -18.51 4.88 -11.04
CA ASN A 1 -19.43 6.03 -10.98
C ASN A 1 -19.76 6.69 -12.33
N ARG A 2 -19.39 6.11 -13.49
CA ARG A 2 -19.86 6.56 -14.83
C ARG A 2 -19.83 8.09 -15.03
N GLY A 3 -18.64 8.70 -14.88
CA GLY A 3 -18.48 10.13 -15.20
C GLY A 3 -18.20 11.06 -14.02
N TYR A 4 -18.23 10.57 -12.78
CA TYR A 4 -17.79 11.36 -11.62
C TYR A 4 -16.98 10.53 -10.62
N TYR A 5 -16.23 11.20 -9.75
CA TYR A 5 -15.63 10.61 -8.55
C TYR A 5 -15.96 11.46 -7.32
N ILE A 6 -15.81 10.86 -6.15
CA ILE A 6 -15.83 11.55 -4.86
C ILE A 6 -14.42 11.41 -4.30
N THR A 7 -13.86 12.47 -3.72
CA THR A 7 -12.52 12.43 -3.15
C THR A 7 -12.42 11.29 -2.12
N PRO A 8 -11.49 10.33 -2.29
CA PRO A 8 -11.31 9.25 -1.33
C PRO A 8 -11.04 9.79 0.07
N HIS A 9 -11.70 9.22 1.07
CA HIS A 9 -11.58 9.65 2.46
C HIS A 9 -11.84 8.48 3.41
N PHE A 10 -11.20 8.53 4.58
CA PHE A 10 -11.37 7.53 5.63
C PHE A 10 -12.44 7.91 6.67
N ILE A 11 -12.79 9.21 6.74
CA ILE A 11 -13.68 9.75 7.77
C ILE A 11 -15.13 9.38 7.45
N LYS A 12 -15.74 8.52 8.28
CA LYS A 12 -17.15 8.15 8.17
C LYS A 12 -18.09 9.19 8.79
N SER A 13 -17.68 9.80 9.89
CA SER A 13 -18.38 10.88 10.58
C SER A 13 -17.42 11.62 11.52
N VAL A 14 -17.77 12.86 11.88
CA VAL A 14 -17.08 13.66 12.89
C VAL A 14 -18.11 14.07 13.95
N GLY A 15 -17.78 13.83 15.23
CA GLY A 15 -18.66 14.10 16.37
C GLY A 15 -19.87 13.17 16.43
N ASP A 16 -20.75 13.44 17.39
CA ASP A 16 -21.94 12.63 17.66
C ASP A 16 -23.06 12.86 16.61
N ASP A 17 -22.99 13.97 15.86
CA ASP A 17 -24.00 14.39 14.88
C ASP A 17 -23.83 13.77 13.49
N ASN A 18 -22.94 12.79 13.33
CA ASN A 18 -22.64 12.16 12.04
C ASN A 18 -22.28 13.14 10.90
N LEU A 19 -21.63 14.26 11.23
CA LEU A 19 -21.30 15.29 10.24
C LEU A 19 -20.17 14.82 9.33
N ILE A 20 -20.43 14.83 8.02
CA ILE A 20 -19.42 14.60 6.98
C ILE A 20 -19.14 15.93 6.28
N PRO A 21 -17.90 16.47 6.37
CA PRO A 21 -17.53 17.67 5.63
C PRO A 21 -17.91 17.60 4.15
N LYS A 22 -18.49 18.69 3.60
CA LYS A 22 -18.98 18.75 2.20
C LYS A 22 -17.96 18.25 1.17
N LYS A 23 -16.67 18.51 1.39
CA LYS A 23 -15.58 18.07 0.51
C LYS A 23 -15.52 16.54 0.31
N TYR A 24 -16.05 15.75 1.24
CA TYR A 24 -16.07 14.28 1.17
C TYR A 24 -17.34 13.71 0.54
N VAL A 25 -18.32 14.55 0.20
CA VAL A 25 -19.55 14.14 -0.51
C VAL A 25 -19.71 14.86 -1.86
N THR A 26 -18.81 15.80 -2.17
CA THR A 26 -18.84 16.56 -3.42
C THR A 26 -18.46 15.65 -4.59
N LYS A 27 -19.24 15.73 -5.67
CA LYS A 27 -18.98 15.01 -6.92
C LYS A 27 -18.08 15.84 -7.81
N HIS A 28 -17.01 15.22 -8.30
CA HIS A 28 -16.12 15.79 -9.32
C HIS A 28 -16.38 15.08 -10.64
N TYR A 29 -16.88 15.81 -11.64
CA TYR A 29 -17.15 15.28 -12.96
C TYR A 29 -15.88 15.26 -13.81
N VAL A 30 -15.67 14.19 -14.57
CA VAL A 30 -14.43 13.98 -15.35
C VAL A 30 -14.48 14.55 -16.77
N GLY A 31 -15.61 15.15 -17.17
CA GLY A 31 -15.77 15.76 -18.50
C GLY A 31 -15.84 14.76 -19.67
N VAL A 32 -16.14 13.49 -19.40
CA VAL A 32 -16.30 12.45 -20.43
C VAL A 32 -17.78 12.05 -20.51
N ASP A 33 -18.33 12.03 -21.73
CA ASP A 33 -19.72 11.60 -21.97
C ASP A 33 -19.96 10.17 -21.47
N GLU A 34 -21.15 9.95 -20.88
CA GLU A 34 -21.53 8.64 -20.33
C GLU A 34 -21.46 7.51 -21.38
N LYS A 35 -21.73 7.84 -22.65
CA LYS A 35 -21.72 6.88 -23.78
C LYS A 35 -20.38 6.15 -23.98
N TYR A 36 -19.27 6.71 -23.51
CA TYR A 36 -17.94 6.08 -23.63
C TYR A 36 -17.62 5.09 -22.52
N PHE A 37 -18.34 5.11 -21.39
CA PHE A 37 -18.06 4.19 -20.29
C PHE A 37 -18.47 2.73 -20.58
N PRO A 38 -19.64 2.44 -21.17
CA PRO A 38 -20.04 1.06 -21.48
C PRO A 38 -18.99 0.24 -22.26
N PRO A 39 -18.42 0.71 -23.39
CA PRO A 39 -17.41 -0.07 -24.11
C PRO A 39 -16.12 -0.26 -23.31
N VAL A 40 -15.70 0.74 -22.52
CA VAL A 40 -14.52 0.62 -21.64
C VAL A 40 -14.76 -0.41 -20.54
N ILE A 41 -15.92 -0.37 -19.89
CA ILE A 41 -16.32 -1.32 -18.85
C ILE A 41 -16.41 -2.73 -19.44
N GLN A 42 -16.94 -2.87 -20.65
CA GLN A 42 -16.99 -4.14 -21.37
C GLN A 42 -15.58 -4.69 -21.61
N GLY A 43 -14.65 -3.87 -22.13
CA GLY A 43 -13.25 -4.28 -22.29
C GLY A 43 -12.57 -4.67 -20.97
N MET A 44 -12.85 -3.93 -19.89
CA MET A 44 -12.36 -4.27 -18.55
C MET A 44 -12.97 -5.58 -18.01
N LYS A 45 -14.24 -5.87 -18.32
CA LYS A 45 -14.87 -7.15 -17.99
C LYS A 45 -14.20 -8.28 -18.77
N ASP A 46 -14.02 -8.13 -20.07
CA ASP A 46 -13.45 -9.17 -20.93
C ASP A 46 -11.99 -9.48 -20.56
N ALA A 47 -11.23 -8.46 -20.13
CA ALA A 47 -9.86 -8.64 -19.65
C ALA A 47 -9.74 -9.63 -18.48
N VAL A 48 -10.79 -9.78 -17.67
CA VAL A 48 -10.84 -10.69 -16.52
C VAL A 48 -11.62 -11.97 -16.87
N ASN A 49 -12.80 -11.84 -17.48
CA ASN A 49 -13.79 -12.91 -17.54
C ASN A 49 -13.83 -13.70 -18.86
N SER A 50 -13.10 -13.26 -19.89
CA SER A 50 -13.05 -13.97 -21.17
C SER A 50 -11.80 -14.84 -21.28
N SER A 51 -11.86 -15.97 -21.99
CA SER A 51 -10.73 -16.90 -22.14
C SER A 51 -9.48 -16.28 -22.80
N TRP A 52 -9.66 -15.22 -23.59
CA TRP A 52 -8.59 -14.43 -24.21
C TRP A 52 -8.18 -13.20 -23.37
N GLY A 53 -8.70 -13.05 -22.16
CA GLY A 53 -8.37 -11.95 -21.25
C GLY A 53 -6.94 -12.05 -20.70
N THR A 54 -6.38 -10.92 -20.27
CA THR A 54 -5.03 -10.91 -19.65
C THR A 54 -5.03 -11.31 -18.17
N ALA A 55 -6.19 -11.28 -17.51
CA ALA A 55 -6.35 -11.51 -16.07
C ALA A 55 -7.30 -12.67 -15.76
N THR A 56 -7.30 -13.72 -16.59
CA THR A 56 -8.21 -14.87 -16.46
C THR A 56 -8.07 -15.61 -15.13
N LEU A 57 -6.88 -15.62 -14.53
CA LEU A 57 -6.66 -16.18 -13.19
C LEU A 57 -7.37 -15.42 -12.07
N SER A 58 -7.92 -14.24 -12.36
CA SER A 58 -8.59 -13.35 -11.40
C SER A 58 -10.11 -13.43 -11.49
N GLN A 59 -10.66 -14.39 -12.24
CA GLN A 59 -12.09 -14.67 -12.28
C GLN A 59 -12.59 -15.08 -10.90
N ILE A 60 -13.73 -14.52 -10.51
CA ILE A 60 -14.39 -14.83 -9.25
C ILE A 60 -15.69 -15.56 -9.57
N PRO A 61 -15.93 -16.75 -8.99
CA PRO A 61 -17.19 -17.46 -9.20
C PRO A 61 -18.40 -16.57 -8.88
N ASN A 62 -19.36 -16.51 -9.80
CA ASN A 62 -20.61 -15.75 -9.67
C ASN A 62 -20.45 -14.22 -9.51
N ILE A 63 -19.25 -13.66 -9.65
CA ILE A 63 -19.00 -12.22 -9.53
C ILE A 63 -18.24 -11.74 -10.77
N LEU A 64 -18.92 -10.97 -11.61
CA LEU A 64 -18.29 -10.32 -12.76
C LEU A 64 -17.46 -9.14 -12.29
N MET A 65 -16.14 -9.31 -12.31
CA MET A 65 -15.16 -8.29 -11.96
C MET A 65 -14.66 -7.59 -13.21
N CYS A 66 -14.59 -6.26 -13.18
CA CYS A 66 -14.01 -5.46 -14.25
C CYS A 66 -12.63 -4.99 -13.83
N GLY A 67 -11.62 -5.14 -14.68
CA GLY A 67 -10.31 -4.57 -14.38
C GLY A 67 -9.33 -4.57 -15.53
N LYS A 68 -8.14 -4.04 -15.25
CA LYS A 68 -7.05 -3.96 -16.20
C LYS A 68 -5.72 -4.24 -15.50
N THR A 69 -4.92 -5.06 -16.15
CA THR A 69 -3.54 -5.35 -15.79
C THR A 69 -2.62 -4.20 -16.20
N GLY A 70 -1.65 -3.91 -15.35
CA GLY A 70 -0.48 -3.10 -15.65
C GLY A 70 0.78 -3.90 -15.36
N THR A 71 1.80 -3.71 -16.19
CA THR A 71 3.16 -4.20 -15.93
C THR A 71 4.05 -2.98 -16.03
N VAL A 72 4.55 -2.50 -14.90
CA VAL A 72 5.37 -1.29 -14.84
C VAL A 72 6.83 -1.70 -14.91
N GLN A 73 7.53 -1.22 -15.94
CA GLN A 73 8.92 -1.57 -16.14
C GLN A 73 9.78 -1.04 -14.99
N ASN A 74 10.59 -1.91 -14.39
CA ASN A 74 11.55 -1.53 -13.36
C ASN A 74 12.97 -1.73 -13.90
N PRO A 75 13.78 -0.67 -14.08
CA PRO A 75 15.16 -0.82 -14.57
C PRO A 75 16.10 -1.45 -13.54
N HIS A 76 15.71 -1.51 -12.26
CA HIS A 76 16.54 -1.99 -11.16
C HIS A 76 16.14 -3.39 -10.67
N GLY A 77 15.28 -4.10 -11.39
CA GLY A 77 14.83 -5.43 -10.98
C GLY A 77 13.66 -5.95 -11.80
N LYS A 78 12.85 -6.82 -11.20
CA LYS A 78 11.61 -7.30 -11.83
C LYS A 78 10.61 -6.16 -11.95
N ASN A 79 9.82 -6.19 -13.03
CA ASN A 79 8.70 -5.28 -13.23
C ASN A 79 7.73 -5.31 -12.04
N HIS A 80 6.98 -4.23 -11.84
CA HIS A 80 5.93 -4.20 -10.82
C HIS A 80 4.63 -4.72 -11.41
N SER A 81 4.00 -5.62 -10.65
CA SER A 81 2.70 -6.18 -10.97
C SER A 81 1.63 -5.19 -10.53
N VAL A 82 0.82 -4.71 -11.46
CA VAL A 82 -0.24 -3.74 -11.18
C VAL A 82 -1.58 -4.26 -11.67
N PHE A 83 -2.62 -3.99 -10.90
CA PHE A 83 -3.99 -4.23 -11.30
C PHE A 83 -4.91 -3.15 -10.74
N ILE A 84 -5.85 -2.68 -11.56
CA ILE A 84 -6.94 -1.81 -11.13
C ILE A 84 -8.27 -2.41 -11.57
N GLY A 85 -9.28 -2.33 -10.72
CA GLY A 85 -10.59 -2.87 -11.06
C GLY A 85 -11.69 -2.45 -10.10
N PHE A 86 -12.89 -2.92 -10.40
CA PHE A 86 -14.07 -2.76 -9.56
C PHE A 86 -14.98 -3.96 -9.71
N ALA A 87 -15.82 -4.20 -8.70
CA ALA A 87 -16.79 -5.27 -8.72
C ALA A 87 -18.01 -4.97 -7.83
N PRO A 88 -19.16 -5.59 -8.12
CA PRO A 88 -19.49 -6.27 -9.38
C PRO A 88 -19.57 -5.28 -10.57
N GLU A 89 -19.55 -5.76 -11.81
CA GLU A 89 -19.73 -4.94 -13.03
C GLU A 89 -20.97 -4.04 -12.91
N LYS A 90 -22.09 -4.65 -12.52
CA LYS A 90 -23.35 -3.98 -12.27
C LYS A 90 -23.43 -3.57 -10.80
N ASN A 91 -23.80 -2.32 -10.54
CA ASN A 91 -23.86 -1.73 -9.21
C ASN A 91 -22.56 -1.96 -8.38
N PRO A 92 -21.40 -1.44 -8.85
CA PRO A 92 -20.13 -1.67 -8.18
C PRO A 92 -20.16 -1.28 -6.71
N LYS A 93 -19.63 -2.17 -5.86
CA LYS A 93 -19.56 -1.99 -4.40
C LYS A 93 -18.15 -1.73 -3.89
N ILE A 94 -17.15 -2.12 -4.68
CA ILE A 94 -15.74 -1.93 -4.36
C ILE A 94 -14.99 -1.52 -5.63
N ALA A 95 -14.07 -0.56 -5.49
CA ALA A 95 -13.01 -0.27 -6.44
C ALA A 95 -11.68 -0.58 -5.74
N ILE A 96 -10.75 -1.18 -6.47
CA ILE A 96 -9.50 -1.70 -5.92
C ILE A 96 -8.33 -1.40 -6.86
N ALA A 97 -7.19 -1.03 -6.29
CA ALA A 97 -5.91 -0.95 -6.96
C ALA A 97 -4.90 -1.76 -6.14
N VAL A 98 -4.18 -2.66 -6.81
CA VAL A 98 -3.14 -3.49 -6.20
C VAL A 98 -1.86 -3.28 -6.96
N ILE A 99 -0.79 -2.99 -6.22
CA ILE A 99 0.57 -2.89 -6.73
C ILE A 99 1.41 -3.85 -5.91
N VAL A 100 2.15 -4.71 -6.60
CA VAL A 100 3.13 -5.61 -5.99
C VAL A 100 4.47 -5.32 -6.65
N GLU A 101 5.39 -4.75 -5.89
CA GLU A 101 6.72 -4.42 -6.36
C GLU A 101 7.51 -5.69 -6.67
N ASN A 102 8.38 -5.60 -7.68
CA ASN A 102 9.27 -6.69 -8.11
C ASN A 102 8.58 -8.03 -8.45
N ALA A 103 7.31 -7.97 -8.85
CA ALA A 103 6.44 -9.15 -9.00
C ALA A 103 6.12 -9.53 -10.46
N GLY A 104 6.74 -8.88 -11.45
CA GLY A 104 6.55 -9.18 -12.86
C GLY A 104 5.21 -8.67 -13.40
N TYR A 105 4.44 -9.55 -14.04
CA TYR A 105 3.21 -9.19 -14.75
C TYR A 105 2.04 -8.92 -13.79
N GLY A 106 1.18 -7.95 -14.15
CA GLY A 106 -0.06 -7.65 -13.41
C GLY A 106 -0.97 -8.85 -13.17
N SER A 107 -0.98 -9.81 -14.10
CA SER A 107 -1.78 -11.03 -14.03
C SER A 107 -1.23 -12.08 -13.06
N THR A 108 0.04 -11.99 -12.66
CA THR A 108 0.69 -13.00 -11.82
C THR A 108 0.35 -12.82 -10.35
N TYR A 109 0.34 -11.59 -9.83
CA TYR A 109 0.16 -11.32 -8.40
C TYR A 109 -0.95 -10.29 -8.15
N ALA A 110 -0.87 -9.11 -8.76
CA ALA A 110 -1.79 -8.03 -8.44
C ALA A 110 -3.26 -8.36 -8.75
N ALA A 111 -3.53 -8.96 -9.92
CA ALA A 111 -4.89 -9.31 -10.33
C ALA A 111 -5.48 -10.43 -9.45
N PRO A 112 -4.79 -11.56 -9.19
CA PRO A 112 -5.31 -12.58 -8.27
C PRO A 112 -5.52 -12.05 -6.85
N ILE A 113 -4.58 -11.27 -6.29
CA ILE A 113 -4.73 -10.63 -4.97
C ILE A 113 -5.97 -9.75 -4.93
N ALA A 114 -6.19 -8.93 -5.97
CA ALA A 114 -7.38 -8.11 -6.08
C ALA A 114 -8.65 -8.98 -6.08
N SER A 115 -8.64 -10.11 -6.79
CA SER A 115 -9.79 -11.01 -6.85
C SER A 115 -10.15 -11.62 -5.48
N TYR A 116 -9.16 -12.03 -4.69
CA TYR A 116 -9.40 -12.58 -3.35
C TYR A 116 -9.94 -11.52 -2.38
N LEU A 117 -9.40 -10.30 -2.45
CA LEU A 117 -9.88 -9.18 -1.62
C LEU A 117 -11.31 -8.77 -1.99
N VAL A 118 -11.62 -8.73 -3.28
CA VAL A 118 -12.97 -8.45 -3.79
C VAL A 118 -13.95 -9.53 -3.37
N GLU A 119 -13.60 -10.81 -3.54
CA GLU A 119 -14.45 -11.93 -3.12
C GLU A 119 -14.73 -11.84 -1.63
N LYS A 120 -13.68 -11.76 -0.80
CA LYS A 120 -13.82 -11.64 0.65
C LYS A 120 -14.67 -10.43 1.08
N TYR A 121 -14.54 -9.28 0.39
CA TYR A 121 -15.34 -8.11 0.70
C TYR A 121 -16.82 -8.30 0.37
N LEU A 122 -17.14 -8.97 -0.74
CA LEU A 122 -18.52 -9.14 -1.21
C LEU A 122 -19.25 -10.32 -0.56
N THR A 123 -18.54 -11.40 -0.19
CA THR A 123 -19.13 -12.64 0.32
C THR A 123 -18.79 -12.93 1.78
N GLY A 124 -17.81 -12.21 2.36
CA GLY A 124 -17.29 -12.43 3.71
C GLY A 124 -16.06 -13.36 3.76
N GLU A 125 -15.87 -14.24 2.77
CA GLU A 125 -14.73 -15.14 2.70
C GLU A 125 -14.33 -15.53 1.27
N VAL A 126 -13.07 -15.92 1.08
CA VAL A 126 -12.62 -16.55 -0.17
C VAL A 126 -13.04 -18.02 -0.14
N SER A 127 -13.71 -18.52 -1.16
CA SER A 127 -14.36 -19.84 -1.15
C SER A 127 -13.54 -20.94 -1.86
N GLY A 128 -13.79 -22.20 -1.51
CA GLY A 128 -13.28 -23.37 -2.24
C GLY A 128 -11.75 -23.49 -2.31
N SER A 129 -11.24 -23.97 -3.46
CA SER A 129 -9.81 -24.17 -3.73
C SER A 129 -8.99 -22.87 -3.67
N ARG A 130 -9.63 -21.71 -3.87
CA ARG A 130 -8.98 -20.40 -3.84
C ARG A 130 -8.40 -20.05 -2.47
N LYS A 131 -8.90 -20.67 -1.38
CA LYS A 131 -8.28 -20.55 -0.04
C LYS A 131 -6.82 -21.02 -0.05
N GLN A 132 -6.52 -22.10 -0.78
CA GLN A 132 -5.16 -22.64 -0.88
C GLN A 132 -4.26 -21.70 -1.70
N GLU A 133 -4.80 -21.08 -2.74
CA GLU A 133 -4.08 -20.08 -3.53
C GLU A 133 -3.74 -18.83 -2.70
N VAL A 134 -4.63 -18.41 -1.80
CA VAL A 134 -4.37 -17.34 -0.84
C VAL A 134 -3.21 -17.70 0.09
N GLU A 135 -3.18 -18.93 0.63
CA GLU A 135 -2.07 -19.37 1.47
C GLU A 135 -0.75 -19.48 0.68
N TRP A 136 -0.81 -19.95 -0.56
CA TRP A 136 0.34 -19.94 -1.46
C TRP A 136 0.84 -18.51 -1.72
N MET A 137 -0.05 -17.55 -1.93
CA MET A 137 0.32 -16.13 -2.10
C MET A 137 1.02 -15.57 -0.86
N LYS A 138 0.48 -15.84 0.34
CA LYS A 138 1.09 -15.41 1.60
C LYS A 138 2.47 -16.01 1.83
N SER A 139 2.72 -17.21 1.32
CA SER A 139 4.02 -17.89 1.44
C SER A 139 5.14 -17.30 0.58
N LYS A 140 4.82 -16.38 -0.34
CA LYS A 140 5.82 -15.85 -1.29
C LYS A 140 6.68 -14.76 -0.67
N ASN A 141 7.99 -14.90 -0.87
CA ASN A 141 8.94 -13.81 -0.70
C ASN A 141 9.24 -13.20 -2.08
N LEU A 142 8.82 -11.95 -2.27
CA LEU A 142 9.03 -11.18 -3.50
C LEU A 142 10.06 -10.06 -3.31
N LEU A 143 10.73 -10.04 -2.15
CA LEU A 143 11.80 -9.09 -1.92
C LEU A 143 12.96 -9.40 -2.88
N PRO A 144 13.63 -8.36 -3.41
CA PRO A 144 14.84 -8.58 -4.18
C PRO A 144 15.89 -9.25 -3.30
N ASP A 145 16.75 -10.06 -3.92
CA ASP A 145 17.94 -10.54 -3.24
C ASP A 145 18.75 -9.32 -2.81
N LEU A 146 18.90 -9.16 -1.49
CA LEU A 146 19.81 -8.15 -0.98
C LEU A 146 21.20 -8.63 -1.36
N GLU A 147 21.89 -7.88 -2.22
CA GLU A 147 23.33 -8.02 -2.38
C GLU A 147 24.00 -7.62 -1.05
N ILE A 148 24.02 -8.55 -0.09
CA ILE A 148 24.81 -8.41 1.11
C ILE A 148 26.25 -8.62 0.66
N LYS A 149 26.93 -7.52 0.35
CA LYS A 149 28.38 -7.54 0.17
C LYS A 149 28.95 -8.20 1.40
N LYS A 150 29.51 -9.41 1.26
CA LYS A 150 30.13 -10.14 2.38
C LYS A 150 31.17 -9.21 2.97
N LEU A 151 30.88 -8.68 4.15
CA LEU A 151 31.81 -7.83 4.87
C LEU A 151 33.07 -8.67 5.11
N SER A 152 34.21 -8.18 4.63
CA SER A 152 35.48 -8.79 5.02
C SER A 152 35.65 -8.66 6.54
N LYS A 153 36.58 -9.42 7.14
CA LYS A 153 36.93 -9.22 8.56
C LYS A 153 37.34 -7.77 8.84
N ALA A 154 38.01 -7.12 7.89
CA ALA A 154 38.38 -5.71 7.97
C ALA A 154 37.16 -4.78 7.97
N ASP A 155 36.19 -5.01 7.08
CA ASP A 155 34.96 -4.20 7.03
C ASP A 155 34.13 -4.37 8.31
N SER A 156 34.08 -5.59 8.85
CA SER A 156 33.37 -5.89 10.10
C SER A 156 34.00 -5.16 11.28
N LEU A 157 35.34 -5.17 11.37
CA LEU A 157 36.08 -4.44 12.41
C LEU A 157 35.86 -2.93 12.26
N ALA A 158 35.99 -2.38 11.05
CA ALA A 158 35.76 -0.96 10.78
C ALA A 158 34.33 -0.52 11.13
N LEU A 159 33.33 -1.36 10.87
CA LEU A 159 31.94 -1.10 11.21
C LEU A 159 31.71 -1.13 12.73
N GLN A 160 32.33 -2.08 13.44
CA GLN A 160 32.29 -2.14 14.91
C GLN A 160 32.94 -0.89 15.52
N THR A 161 34.11 -0.48 15.02
CA THR A 161 34.78 0.76 15.46
C THR A 161 33.92 1.99 15.20
N LYS A 162 33.33 2.13 14.01
CA LYS A 162 32.41 3.24 13.69
C LYS A 162 31.18 3.28 14.60
N ARG A 163 30.57 2.12 14.88
CA ARG A 163 29.41 2.02 15.78
C ARG A 163 29.79 2.37 17.22
N ALA A 164 30.93 1.88 17.71
CA ALA A 164 31.43 2.20 19.03
C ALA A 164 31.70 3.70 19.18
N LEU A 165 32.37 4.33 18.21
CA LEU A 165 32.64 5.77 18.18
C LEU A 165 31.36 6.60 18.11
N LYS A 166 30.37 6.17 17.33
CA LYS A 166 29.07 6.84 17.26
C LYS A 166 28.36 6.79 18.62
N HIS A 167 28.31 5.61 19.24
CA HIS A 167 27.74 5.46 20.58
C HIS A 167 28.44 6.33 21.62
N THR A 168 29.77 6.35 21.65
CA THR A 168 30.51 7.21 22.59
C THR A 168 30.21 8.68 22.34
N LYS A 169 30.14 9.11 21.08
CA LYS A 169 29.81 10.50 20.72
C LYS A 169 28.39 10.88 21.14
N ASP A 170 27.42 10.00 20.94
CA ASP A 170 26.03 10.23 21.33
C ASP A 170 25.88 10.25 22.86
N SER A 171 26.57 9.37 23.58
CA SER A 171 26.63 9.38 25.04
C SER A 171 27.28 10.66 25.59
N LEU A 172 28.38 11.12 25.00
CA LEU A 172 29.05 12.37 25.39
C LEU A 172 28.15 13.60 25.20
N LYS A 173 27.38 13.65 24.11
CA LYS A 173 26.40 14.73 23.90
C LYS A 173 25.35 14.78 25.00
N ILE A 174 24.87 13.62 25.46
CA ILE A 174 23.89 13.53 26.55
C ILE A 174 24.50 14.02 27.87
N VAL A 175 25.73 13.59 28.19
CA VAL A 175 26.42 14.02 29.41
C VAL A 175 26.65 15.53 29.42
N VAL A 176 27.08 16.11 28.29
CA VAL A 176 27.28 17.55 28.15
C VAL A 176 25.95 18.31 28.29
N ALA A 177 24.88 17.80 27.70
CA ALA A 177 23.55 18.40 27.83
C ALA A 177 23.06 18.39 29.29
N ASN A 178 23.25 17.28 30.01
CA ASN A 178 22.86 17.18 31.42
C ASN A 178 23.69 18.10 32.31
N ALA A 179 25.01 18.20 32.11
CA ALA A 179 25.86 19.12 32.87
C ALA A 179 25.45 20.60 32.68
N ALA A 180 25.02 20.98 31.47
CA ALA A 180 24.50 22.33 31.21
C ALA A 180 23.17 22.59 31.94
N VAL A 181 22.29 21.59 32.01
CA VAL A 181 21.02 21.67 32.77
C VAL A 181 21.29 21.78 34.27
N ASP A 182 22.21 20.99 34.82
CA ASP A 182 22.56 21.03 36.25
C ASP A 182 23.15 22.39 36.65
N SER A 183 24.02 22.96 35.81
CA SER A 183 24.57 24.32 36.02
C SER A 183 23.47 25.39 36.00
N ALA A 184 22.52 25.29 35.06
CA ALA A 184 21.37 26.20 35.00
C ALA A 184 20.45 26.06 36.22
N MET A 185 20.22 24.84 36.72
CA MET A 185 19.43 24.58 37.93
C MET A 185 20.10 25.08 39.21
N GLN A 186 21.43 24.96 39.32
CA GLN A 186 22.19 25.53 40.44
C GLN A 186 22.12 27.07 40.44
N HIS A 187 22.27 27.70 39.27
CA HIS A 187 22.07 29.15 39.12
C HIS A 187 20.66 29.58 39.52
N ALA A 188 19.62 28.90 39.02
CA ALA A 188 18.23 29.21 39.35
C ALA A 188 17.92 29.03 40.85
N SER A 189 18.49 28.00 41.49
CA SER A 189 18.32 27.74 42.92
C SER A 189 19.04 28.79 43.79
N SER A 190 20.17 29.33 43.34
CA SER A 190 20.87 30.43 44.02
C SER A 190 20.07 31.74 43.98
N ILE A 191 19.38 32.02 42.88
CA ILE A 191 18.50 33.18 42.72
C ILE A 191 17.27 33.08 43.64
N PHE A 192 16.72 31.87 43.81
CA PHE A 192 15.56 31.64 44.69
C PHE A 192 15.88 31.69 46.19
N LYS A 193 17.14 31.47 46.61
CA LYS A 193 17.58 31.60 48.02
C LYS A 193 17.89 33.03 48.47
N LEU A 194 17.90 34.00 47.54
CA LEU A 194 18.19 35.42 47.78
C LEU A 194 16.94 36.31 47.87
N LYS A 195 15.75 35.71 48.00
CA LYS A 195 14.48 36.35 48.34
C LYS A 195 13.93 35.77 49.64
#